data_AF-A0A0N4TYS4-F1
#
_entry.id   AF-A0A0N4TYS4-F1
#
_cell.length_a   1.000
_cell.length_b   1.000
_cell.length_c   1.000
_cell.angle_alpha   90.00
_cell.angle_beta   90.00
_cell.angle_gamma   90.00
#
_symmetry.space_group_name_H-M   'P 1'
#
loop_
_entity.id
_entity.type
_entity.pdbx_description
1 polymer ?
#
loop_
_entity_poly.entity_id
_entity_poly.type
_entity_poly.pdbx_seq_one_letter_code
_entity_poly.pdbx_strand_id
1 'polypeptide(L)'
;MEILKRTEVNFWKIARNIHDVTDVMVPASTMKKVLHLLNDGNVNVTVTIPDVERLIIKREKKNGISELQQRYRDDSGSITGRSTTEFNKYDFYSYGSYKEMMKWLRSLARKYPEFVRNISIGKSHEKRSIDGLEIY
;
A
#
# COMPACT_ATOMS: atom_id res chain seq x y z
N MET A 1 -20.92 -24.58 -12.32
CA MET A 1 -20.36 -23.46 -11.54
C MET A 1 -19.51 -23.95 -10.36
N GLU A 2 -18.68 -25.00 -10.52
CA GLU A 2 -17.97 -25.65 -9.39
C GLU A 2 -16.45 -25.79 -9.63
N ILE A 3 -15.97 -25.44 -10.81
CA ILE A 3 -14.56 -25.64 -11.22
C ILE A 3 -13.63 -24.55 -10.65
N LEU A 4 -14.17 -23.42 -10.18
CA LEU A 4 -13.40 -22.30 -9.61
C LEU A 4 -13.01 -22.50 -8.13
N LYS A 5 -13.55 -23.51 -7.43
CA LYS A 5 -13.26 -23.73 -6.00
C LYS A 5 -11.89 -24.38 -5.69
N ARG A 6 -11.08 -24.70 -6.70
CA ARG A 6 -9.79 -25.44 -6.51
C ARG A 6 -8.57 -24.71 -7.04
N THR A 7 -8.63 -23.41 -7.27
CA THR A 7 -7.49 -22.65 -7.77
C THR A 7 -7.58 -21.26 -7.17
N GLU A 8 -6.80 -21.02 -6.11
CA GLU A 8 -6.75 -19.74 -5.38
C GLU A 8 -6.05 -18.66 -6.24
N VAL A 9 -6.69 -18.28 -7.34
CA VAL A 9 -6.23 -17.19 -8.20
C VAL A 9 -6.77 -15.86 -7.70
N ASN A 10 -6.00 -14.78 -7.90
CA ASN A 10 -6.38 -13.45 -7.48
C ASN A 10 -6.52 -12.53 -8.72
N PHE A 11 -7.71 -11.98 -8.92
CA PHE A 11 -8.00 -11.07 -10.02
C PHE A 11 -7.59 -9.65 -9.63
N TRP A 12 -6.51 -9.16 -10.22
CA TRP A 12 -6.03 -7.79 -10.03
C TRP A 12 -6.83 -6.79 -10.87
N LYS A 13 -7.26 -7.22 -12.05
CA LYS A 13 -8.12 -6.44 -12.95
C LYS A 13 -9.07 -7.38 -13.67
N ILE A 14 -10.34 -7.00 -13.74
CA ILE A 14 -11.38 -7.77 -14.44
C ILE A 14 -11.81 -6.97 -15.67
N ALA A 15 -11.72 -7.58 -16.84
CA ALA A 15 -12.19 -6.99 -18.09
C ALA A 15 -13.69 -6.70 -18.00
N ARG A 16 -14.10 -5.49 -18.37
CA ARG A 16 -15.52 -5.09 -18.41
C ARG A 16 -16.07 -4.92 -19.82
N ASN A 17 -15.18 -4.84 -20.81
CA ASN A 17 -15.51 -4.61 -22.21
C ASN A 17 -14.72 -5.59 -23.09
N ILE A 18 -15.17 -5.76 -24.33
CA ILE A 18 -14.60 -6.72 -25.30
C ILE A 18 -13.12 -6.42 -25.63
N HIS A 19 -12.68 -5.18 -25.52
CA HIS A 19 -11.29 -4.76 -25.79
C HIS A 19 -10.41 -4.69 -24.53
N ASP A 20 -10.92 -5.06 -23.37
CA ASP A 20 -10.19 -4.98 -22.11
C ASP A 20 -9.50 -6.30 -21.76
N VAL A 21 -8.44 -6.22 -20.97
CA VAL A 21 -7.65 -7.37 -20.51
C VAL A 21 -7.91 -7.63 -19.03
N THR A 22 -7.92 -8.91 -18.66
CA THR A 22 -8.03 -9.36 -17.27
C THR A 22 -6.63 -9.71 -16.76
N ASP A 23 -6.21 -9.07 -15.66
CA ASP A 23 -4.95 -9.38 -14.99
C ASP A 23 -5.22 -10.31 -13.81
N VAL A 24 -4.54 -11.45 -13.79
CA VAL A 24 -4.70 -12.48 -12.76
C VAL A 24 -3.35 -12.86 -12.19
N MET A 25 -3.19 -12.74 -10.87
CA MET A 25 -2.08 -13.33 -10.16
C MET A 25 -2.39 -14.80 -9.87
N VAL A 26 -1.49 -15.67 -10.31
CA VAL A 26 -1.63 -17.12 -10.17
C VAL A 26 -0.52 -17.65 -9.27
N PRO A 27 -0.85 -18.41 -8.20
CA PRO A 27 0.16 -19.07 -7.38
C PRO A 27 1.01 -20.03 -8.21
N ALA A 28 2.33 -20.05 -7.96
CA ALA A 28 3.27 -20.91 -8.70
C ALA A 28 2.88 -22.40 -8.68
N SER A 29 2.30 -22.87 -7.58
CA SER A 29 1.80 -24.25 -7.41
C SER A 29 0.69 -24.63 -8.40
N THR A 30 -0.10 -23.66 -8.86
CA THR A 30 -1.28 -23.88 -9.72
C THR A 30 -1.11 -23.38 -11.15
N MET A 31 0.00 -22.70 -11.45
CA MET A 31 0.30 -22.08 -12.75
C MET A 31 0.06 -23.03 -13.93
N LYS A 32 0.62 -24.25 -13.89
CA LYS A 32 0.50 -25.23 -14.99
C LYS A 32 -0.96 -25.60 -15.26
N LYS A 33 -1.76 -25.77 -14.19
CA LYS A 33 -3.18 -26.11 -14.30
C LYS A 33 -3.98 -24.94 -14.90
N VAL A 34 -3.70 -23.72 -14.46
CA VAL A 34 -4.36 -22.52 -14.99
C VAL A 34 -4.03 -22.32 -16.47
N LEU A 35 -2.76 -22.47 -16.86
CA LEU A 35 -2.34 -22.34 -18.26
C LEU A 35 -2.99 -23.41 -19.14
N HIS A 36 -3.10 -24.65 -18.67
CA HIS A 36 -3.82 -25.69 -19.40
C HIS A 36 -5.29 -25.32 -19.62
N LEU A 37 -6.00 -24.87 -18.58
CA LEU A 37 -7.41 -24.47 -18.69
C LEU A 37 -7.61 -23.28 -19.64
N LEU A 38 -6.70 -22.31 -19.63
CA LEU A 38 -6.76 -21.15 -20.52
C LEU A 38 -6.47 -21.54 -21.98
N ASN A 39 -5.53 -22.45 -22.18
CA ASN A 39 -5.21 -22.99 -23.51
C ASN A 39 -6.37 -23.81 -24.07
N ASP A 40 -7.00 -24.67 -23.25
CA ASP A 40 -8.20 -25.42 -23.63
C ASP A 40 -9.37 -24.48 -23.97
N GLY A 41 -9.48 -23.36 -23.27
CA GLY A 41 -10.45 -22.29 -23.52
C GLY A 41 -10.08 -21.36 -24.68
N ASN A 42 -8.98 -21.62 -25.39
CA ASN A 42 -8.49 -20.83 -26.52
C ASN A 42 -8.27 -19.34 -26.18
N VAL A 43 -7.87 -19.07 -24.93
CA VAL A 43 -7.61 -17.73 -24.40
C VAL A 43 -6.14 -17.36 -24.63
N ASN A 44 -5.89 -16.19 -25.20
CA ASN A 44 -4.53 -15.67 -25.32
C ASN A 44 -4.01 -15.20 -23.95
N VAL A 45 -2.82 -15.67 -23.55
CA VAL A 45 -2.21 -15.37 -22.25
C VAL A 45 -0.84 -14.75 -22.45
N THR A 46 -0.53 -13.73 -21.67
CA THR A 46 0.81 -13.12 -21.63
C THR A 46 1.24 -12.93 -20.18
N VAL A 47 2.49 -13.28 -19.87
CA VAL A 47 3.05 -13.12 -18.52
C VAL A 47 3.59 -11.71 -18.37
N THR A 48 2.82 -10.84 -17.72
CA THR A 48 3.23 -9.44 -17.47
C THR A 48 4.27 -9.34 -16.35
N ILE A 49 4.09 -10.11 -15.27
CA ILE A 49 4.97 -10.12 -14.11
C ILE A 49 5.40 -11.57 -13.85
N PRO A 50 6.68 -11.92 -14.09
CA PRO A 50 7.15 -13.30 -13.91
C PRO A 50 7.17 -13.74 -12.44
N ASP A 51 7.47 -12.81 -11.54
CA ASP A 51 7.69 -13.09 -10.12
C ASP A 51 7.28 -11.89 -9.27
N VAL A 52 6.19 -12.06 -8.54
CA VAL A 52 5.62 -11.04 -7.64
C VAL A 52 6.44 -10.92 -6.34
N GLU A 53 6.98 -12.03 -5.83
CA GLU A 53 7.78 -12.06 -4.60
C GLU A 53 9.03 -11.20 -4.77
N ARG A 54 9.73 -11.34 -5.91
CA ARG A 54 10.90 -10.53 -6.21
C ARG A 54 10.59 -9.03 -6.25
N LEU A 55 9.40 -8.64 -6.72
CA LEU A 55 8.98 -7.23 -6.70
C LEU A 55 8.73 -6.73 -5.28
N ILE A 56 8.10 -7.55 -4.43
CA ILE A 56 7.86 -7.23 -3.02
C ILE A 56 9.20 -7.07 -2.28
N ILE A 57 10.10 -8.05 -2.37
CA ILE A 57 11.41 -8.00 -1.70
C ILE A 57 12.22 -6.78 -2.16
N LYS A 58 12.20 -6.47 -3.47
CA LYS A 58 12.89 -5.29 -4.02
C LYS A 58 12.30 -4.00 -3.43
N ARG A 59 10.98 -3.91 -3.24
CA ARG A 59 10.31 -2.75 -2.64
C ARG A 59 10.64 -2.62 -1.16
N GLU A 60 10.55 -3.71 -0.41
CA GLU A 60 10.85 -3.71 1.03
C GLU A 60 12.31 -3.36 1.31
N LYS A 61 13.28 -3.88 0.55
CA LYS A 61 14.69 -3.47 0.67
C LYS A 61 14.90 -1.98 0.40
N LYS A 62 14.21 -1.42 -0.61
CA LYS A 62 14.27 0.03 -0.89
C LYS A 62 13.69 0.85 0.27
N ASN A 63 12.58 0.39 0.87
CA ASN A 63 11.98 1.05 2.02
C ASN A 63 12.84 0.91 3.28
N GLY A 64 13.45 -0.26 3.52
CA GLY A 64 14.34 -0.50 4.67
C GLY A 64 15.62 0.35 4.63
N ILE A 65 16.15 0.68 3.44
CA ILE A 65 17.24 1.65 3.30
C ILE A 65 16.77 3.07 3.67
N SER A 66 15.54 3.44 3.30
CA SER A 66 14.93 4.71 3.71
C SER A 66 14.65 4.77 5.22
N GLU A 67 14.17 3.68 5.82
CA GLU A 67 13.96 3.56 7.27
C GLU A 67 15.28 3.57 8.06
N LEU A 68 16.32 2.88 7.58
CA LEU A 68 17.66 2.95 8.19
C LEU A 68 18.18 4.39 8.15
N GLN A 69 18.05 5.09 7.02
CA GLN A 69 18.42 6.50 6.91
C GLN A 69 17.56 7.43 7.79
N GLN A 70 16.30 7.09 8.04
CA GLN A 70 15.45 7.81 9.01
C GLN A 70 15.89 7.55 10.46
N ARG A 71 16.23 6.31 10.82
CA ARG A 71 16.75 5.97 12.16
C ARG A 71 18.09 6.64 12.46
N TYR A 72 18.96 6.83 11.46
CA TYR A 72 20.20 7.59 11.62
C TYR A 72 20.00 9.12 11.66
N ARG A 73 18.77 9.62 11.43
CA ARG A 73 18.40 11.04 11.63
C ARG A 73 17.70 11.31 12.96
N ASP A 74 17.14 10.28 13.59
CA ASP A 74 16.49 10.39 14.90
C ASP A 74 17.49 10.66 16.06
N ASP A 75 18.80 10.47 15.83
CA ASP A 75 19.84 10.69 16.85
C ASP A 75 20.61 12.02 16.69
N SER A 76 20.14 12.93 15.83
CA SER A 76 20.51 14.36 15.94
C SER A 76 19.54 15.09 16.89
N GLY A 77 19.28 14.47 18.03
CA GLY A 77 18.71 15.10 19.21
C GLY A 77 19.80 15.80 20.02
N SER A 78 20.34 16.89 19.48
CA SER A 78 21.12 17.90 20.21
C SER A 78 21.32 19.05 19.20
N ILE A 79 20.86 20.28 19.39
CA ILE A 79 21.37 21.27 20.36
C ILE A 79 20.36 22.44 20.34
N THR A 80 19.94 22.89 21.53
CA THR A 80 19.30 24.21 21.82
C THR A 80 17.94 24.54 21.18
N GLY A 81 16.91 24.64 22.04
CA GLY A 81 15.82 25.59 21.82
C GLY A 81 14.46 24.96 21.56
N ARG A 82 13.69 24.82 22.64
CA ARG A 82 12.23 24.94 22.72
C ARG A 82 11.57 25.52 21.44
N SER A 83 11.14 24.65 20.52
CA SER A 83 10.14 24.99 19.50
C SER A 83 8.95 24.06 19.67
N THR A 84 7.84 24.63 20.11
CA THR A 84 6.57 23.94 20.38
C THR A 84 5.80 23.52 19.12
N THR A 85 6.46 23.52 17.95
CA THR A 85 5.79 23.28 16.65
C THR A 85 6.69 22.51 15.69
N GLU A 86 7.22 21.37 16.12
CA GLU A 86 7.89 20.40 15.24
C GLU A 86 6.84 19.79 14.29
N PHE A 87 6.68 20.39 13.11
CA PHE A 87 5.91 19.80 12.03
C PHE A 87 6.69 18.59 11.51
N ASN A 88 6.14 17.38 11.71
CA ASN A 88 6.82 16.16 11.28
C ASN A 88 7.06 16.23 9.77
N LYS A 89 8.32 16.17 9.34
CA LYS A 89 8.66 16.02 7.92
C LYS A 89 8.18 14.64 7.47
N TYR A 90 7.32 14.59 6.46
CA TYR A 90 6.82 13.36 5.87
C TYR A 90 7.37 13.20 4.46
N ASP A 91 7.89 12.02 4.15
CA ASP A 91 8.38 11.70 2.82
C ASP A 91 7.23 11.17 1.96
N PHE A 92 6.78 11.97 1.01
CA PHE A 92 5.72 11.58 0.08
C PHE A 92 6.21 10.71 -1.09
N TYR A 93 7.52 10.50 -1.22
CA TYR A 93 8.11 9.69 -2.30
C TYR A 93 8.30 8.21 -1.91
N SER A 94 8.09 7.87 -0.64
CA SER A 94 8.12 6.51 -0.12
C SER A 94 6.76 6.10 0.44
N TYR A 95 6.53 4.79 0.56
CA TYR A 95 5.36 4.30 1.29
C TYR A 95 5.69 4.36 2.79
N GLY A 96 5.02 5.26 3.51
CA GLY A 96 5.09 5.31 4.97
C GLY A 96 4.18 4.28 5.64
N SER A 97 4.50 3.92 6.87
CA SER A 97 3.61 3.13 7.72
C SER A 97 2.34 3.91 8.07
N TYR A 98 1.28 3.18 8.43
CA TYR A 98 0.03 3.79 8.92
C TYR A 98 0.28 4.78 10.08
N LYS A 99 1.19 4.42 11.01
CA LYS A 99 1.53 5.23 12.18
C LYS A 99 2.18 6.56 11.78
N GLU A 100 3.13 6.53 10.84
CA GLU A 100 3.81 7.74 10.35
C GLU A 100 2.86 8.65 9.61
N MET A 101 2.01 8.10 8.73
CA MET A 101 0.98 8.84 8.03
C MET A 101 0.04 9.53 9.02
N MET A 102 -0.45 8.82 10.03
CA MET A 102 -1.33 9.39 11.05
C MET A 102 -0.64 10.44 11.92
N LYS A 103 0.64 10.23 12.28
CA LYS A 103 1.46 11.23 12.99
C LYS A 103 1.56 12.52 12.17
N TRP A 104 1.78 12.40 10.86
CA TRP A 104 1.85 13.53 9.95
C TRP A 104 0.51 14.27 9.83
N LEU A 105 -0.60 13.55 9.58
CA LEU A 105 -1.95 14.12 9.49
C LEU A 105 -2.32 14.89 10.76
N ARG A 106 -1.99 14.35 11.95
CA ARG A 106 -2.23 15.03 13.24
C ARG A 106 -1.32 16.24 13.46
N SER A 107 -0.08 16.24 12.95
CA SER A 107 0.72 17.48 12.95
C SER A 107 0.19 18.53 12.00
N LEU A 108 -0.46 18.14 10.89
CA LEU A 108 -1.09 19.08 9.97
C LEU A 108 -2.24 19.85 10.62
N ALA A 109 -3.18 19.13 11.24
CA ALA A 109 -4.28 19.76 11.97
C ALA A 109 -3.82 20.63 13.15
N ARG A 110 -2.71 20.27 13.82
CA ARG A 110 -2.14 21.10 14.89
C ARG A 110 -1.46 22.36 14.38
N LYS A 111 -0.89 22.33 13.17
CA LYS A 111 -0.17 23.46 12.58
C LYS A 111 -1.11 24.49 11.96
N TYR A 112 -2.21 24.04 11.35
CA TYR A 112 -3.18 24.89 10.67
C TYR A 112 -4.59 24.69 11.25
N PRO A 113 -4.82 24.92 12.55
CA PRO A 113 -6.12 24.70 13.19
C PRO A 113 -7.23 25.61 12.64
N GLU A 114 -6.87 26.71 11.97
CA GLU A 114 -7.80 27.67 11.38
C GLU A 114 -8.60 27.11 10.18
N PHE A 115 -8.04 26.13 9.46
CA PHE A 115 -8.70 25.51 8.30
C PHE A 115 -8.53 23.99 8.22
N VAL A 116 -7.83 23.33 9.15
CA VAL A 116 -7.67 21.86 9.17
C VAL A 116 -8.09 21.28 10.52
N ARG A 117 -8.99 20.30 10.49
CA ARG A 117 -9.42 19.55 11.68
C ARG A 117 -9.20 18.06 11.50
N ASN A 118 -8.75 17.39 12.56
CA ASN A 118 -8.74 15.92 12.61
C ASN A 118 -10.14 15.42 13.00
N ILE A 119 -10.66 14.46 12.25
CA ILE A 119 -11.96 13.83 12.49
C ILE A 119 -11.79 12.32 12.59
N SER A 120 -12.63 11.66 13.39
CA SER A 120 -12.71 10.20 13.42
C SER A 120 -14.12 9.79 13.02
N ILE A 121 -14.25 9.04 11.94
CA ILE A 121 -15.56 8.67 11.35
C ILE A 121 -16.07 7.31 11.83
N GLY A 122 -15.27 6.59 12.62
CA GLY A 122 -15.64 5.29 13.17
C GLY A 122 -14.42 4.41 13.46
N LYS A 123 -14.68 3.11 13.53
CA LYS A 123 -13.64 2.08 13.76
C LYS A 123 -13.73 1.02 12.67
N SER A 124 -12.57 0.52 12.25
CA SER A 124 -12.44 -0.63 11.35
C SER A 124 -12.88 -1.93 12.03
N HIS A 125 -12.96 -3.01 11.26
CA HIS A 125 -13.23 -4.36 11.75
C HIS A 125 -12.27 -4.79 12.87
N GLU A 126 -11.00 -4.41 12.79
CA GLU A 126 -9.97 -4.68 13.81
C GLU A 126 -9.94 -3.65 14.95
N LYS A 127 -11.00 -2.83 15.07
CA LYS A 127 -11.17 -1.79 16.11
C LYS A 127 -10.14 -0.64 16.05
N ARG A 128 -9.42 -0.47 14.94
CA ARG A 128 -8.56 0.71 14.68
C ARG A 128 -9.43 1.90 14.28
N SER A 129 -9.17 3.09 14.81
CA SER A 129 -9.89 4.32 14.43
C SER A 129 -9.69 4.65 12.96
N ILE A 130 -10.77 5.06 12.29
CA ILE A 130 -10.74 5.57 10.92
C ILE A 130 -10.70 7.08 11.03
N ASP A 131 -9.48 7.61 11.04
CA ASP A 131 -9.22 9.04 11.17
C ASP A 131 -9.06 9.69 9.79
N GLY A 132 -9.55 10.92 9.65
CA GLY A 132 -9.45 11.73 8.45
C GLY A 132 -9.12 13.19 8.78
N LEU A 133 -8.94 14.00 7.73
CA LEU A 133 -8.83 15.44 7.85
C LEU A 133 -10.00 16.10 7.15
N GLU A 134 -10.54 17.12 7.79
CA GLU A 134 -11.52 18.03 7.22
C GLU A 134 -10.85 19.37 6.98
N ILE A 135 -11.09 19.95 5.80
CA ILE A 135 -10.55 21.24 5.36
C ILE A 135 -11.73 22.18 5.11
N TYR A 136 -11.68 23.40 5.63
CA TYR A 136 -12.73 24.42 5.51
C TYR A 136 -12.28 25.63 4.70
#